data_AF-A0AAW6C9V7-F1
#
_entry.id   AF-A0AAW6C9V7-F1
#
_cell.length_a   1.000
_cell.length_b   1.000
_cell.length_c   1.000
_cell.angle_alpha   90.00
_cell.angle_beta   90.00
_cell.angle_gamma   90.00
#
_symmetry.space_group_name_H-M   'P 1'
#
loop_
_entity.id
_entity.type
_entity.pdbx_description
1 polymer ?
#
loop_
_entity_poly.entity_id
_entity_poly.type
_entity_poly.pdbx_seq_one_letter_code
_entity_poly.pdbx_strand_id
1 'polypeptide(L)'
;MDAARRCGLVLDSRTLRREEVEASCPFCGDHGPGKYHLSLNTLTDQYRCNLCGVRGNSVSLFARVKGISNKEAYLELAKEGKVYPMPTQPAPKTQERQPLALEARHQMYSEMLDYLTLLPKHRENLLERGLSEARIEQNQYRSMPETDRGRRLLASLLRAGGHDLLGLPGFRTYYGEWTLSGPNGFLIPVRDKNGLIQGLKIRLDQEEQPERKYRWLSSRNMPGGTRSYSWVHITGDTSSKRAFLTEGPLKGDVASFLAGDALFVCIGGVNALGGLTAALRSLDVREVVEAMDMDQNTNQQVRSAIQTMRREVQKLPGIRYSKYTWNPAYKGVDDYFLSRAATM
;
A
#
# COMPACT_ATOMS: atom_id res chain seq x y z
N MET A 1 -9.99 -30.83 -31.29
CA MET A 1 -10.58 -31.84 -32.20
C MET A 1 -11.89 -31.39 -32.85
N ASP A 2 -12.89 -30.97 -32.07
CA ASP A 2 -14.19 -30.57 -32.61
C ASP A 2 -14.09 -29.39 -33.60
N ALA A 3 -13.37 -28.33 -33.23
CA ALA A 3 -13.10 -27.20 -34.12
C ALA A 3 -12.45 -27.60 -35.46
N ALA A 4 -11.53 -28.57 -35.46
CA ALA A 4 -10.89 -29.06 -36.68
C ALA A 4 -11.88 -29.80 -37.60
N ARG A 5 -12.79 -30.60 -37.04
CA ARG A 5 -13.86 -31.27 -37.81
C ARG A 5 -14.85 -30.27 -38.40
N ARG A 6 -15.24 -29.26 -37.62
CA ARG A 6 -16.13 -28.17 -38.09
C ARG A 6 -15.49 -27.29 -39.16
N CYS A 7 -14.16 -27.16 -39.14
CA CYS A 7 -13.38 -26.51 -40.18
C CYS A 7 -13.19 -27.39 -41.43
N GLY A 8 -13.69 -28.64 -41.43
CA GLY A 8 -13.51 -29.57 -42.54
C GLY A 8 -12.07 -30.04 -42.74
N LEU A 9 -11.23 -29.98 -41.69
CA LEU A 9 -9.84 -30.43 -41.80
C LEU A 9 -9.76 -31.95 -41.92
N VAL A 10 -8.90 -32.42 -42.81
CA VAL A 10 -8.64 -33.86 -42.97
C VAL A 10 -7.75 -34.32 -41.81
N LEU A 11 -8.25 -35.23 -40.99
CA LEU A 11 -7.54 -35.79 -39.84
C LEU A 11 -6.85 -37.10 -40.22
N ASP A 12 -5.64 -37.34 -39.74
CA ASP A 12 -5.00 -38.65 -39.88
C ASP A 12 -5.72 -39.65 -38.97
N SER A 13 -6.41 -40.62 -39.59
CA SER A 13 -7.15 -41.66 -38.88
C SER A 13 -6.28 -42.48 -37.91
N ARG A 14 -4.97 -42.56 -38.15
CA ARG A 14 -4.01 -43.32 -37.34
C ARG A 14 -3.67 -42.62 -36.03
N THR A 15 -3.87 -41.31 -35.94
CA THR A 15 -3.49 -40.50 -34.77
C THR A 15 -4.68 -40.08 -33.91
N LEU A 16 -5.91 -40.40 -34.32
CA LEU A 16 -7.15 -39.99 -33.62
C LEU A 16 -7.25 -40.40 -32.14
N ARG A 17 -6.51 -41.42 -31.70
CA ARG A 17 -6.48 -41.89 -30.30
C ARG A 17 -5.26 -41.37 -29.51
N ARG A 18 -4.40 -40.57 -30.13
CA ARG A 18 -3.21 -39.99 -29.51
C ARG A 18 -3.55 -38.64 -28.88
N GLU A 19 -2.71 -38.19 -27.96
CA GLU A 19 -2.79 -36.84 -27.39
C GLU A 19 -2.52 -35.77 -28.45
N GLU A 20 -1.60 -36.05 -29.38
CA GLU A 20 -1.31 -35.23 -30.55
C GLU A 20 -1.93 -35.88 -31.78
N VAL A 21 -3.03 -35.28 -32.26
CA VAL A 21 -3.70 -35.72 -33.49
C VAL A 21 -3.17 -34.91 -34.66
N GLU A 22 -2.75 -35.60 -35.72
CA GLU A 22 -2.24 -34.98 -36.93
C GLU A 22 -3.38 -34.67 -37.90
N ALA A 23 -3.33 -33.50 -38.54
CA ALA A 23 -4.33 -33.01 -39.46
C ALA A 23 -3.70 -32.21 -40.62
N SER A 24 -4.47 -32.02 -41.69
CA SER A 24 -4.05 -31.19 -42.82
C SER A 24 -4.08 -29.72 -42.42
N CYS A 25 -3.00 -28.98 -42.70
CA CYS A 25 -2.95 -27.57 -42.36
C CYS A 25 -3.69 -26.72 -43.41
N PRO A 26 -4.77 -26.00 -43.05
CA PRO A 26 -5.54 -25.19 -44.00
C PRO A 26 -4.80 -23.94 -44.46
N PHE A 27 -3.72 -23.55 -43.78
CA PHE A 27 -2.99 -22.30 -44.02
C PHE A 27 -1.82 -22.46 -44.98
N CYS A 28 -1.20 -23.64 -45.02
CA CYS A 28 -0.10 -23.94 -45.95
C CYS A 28 -0.46 -24.98 -47.00
N GLY A 29 -1.69 -25.50 -46.97
CA GLY A 29 -2.20 -26.49 -47.93
C GLY A 29 -1.39 -27.79 -47.99
N ASP A 30 -0.63 -28.10 -46.94
CA ASP A 30 0.29 -29.25 -46.87
C ASP A 30 1.26 -29.41 -48.08
N HIS A 31 1.74 -28.29 -48.67
CA HIS A 31 2.67 -28.32 -49.81
C HIS A 31 4.12 -28.73 -49.46
N GLY A 32 4.33 -29.60 -48.46
CA GLY A 32 5.64 -30.05 -47.96
C GLY A 32 5.88 -31.55 -48.08
N PRO A 33 7.06 -32.06 -47.69
CA PRO A 33 7.35 -33.49 -47.69
C PRO A 33 6.58 -34.18 -46.55
N GLY A 34 5.51 -34.91 -46.90
CA GLY A 34 4.63 -35.62 -45.98
C GLY A 34 3.16 -35.21 -46.15
N LYS A 35 2.27 -35.80 -45.35
CA LYS A 35 0.86 -35.36 -45.22
C LYS A 35 0.61 -35.10 -43.74
N TYR A 36 -0.30 -34.19 -43.42
CA TYR A 36 -0.77 -33.90 -42.05
C TYR A 36 0.25 -33.17 -41.15
N HIS A 37 0.62 -31.95 -41.52
CA HIS A 37 1.62 -31.17 -40.77
C HIS A 37 1.05 -30.40 -39.56
N LEU A 38 -0.26 -30.43 -39.34
CA LEU A 38 -0.93 -29.73 -38.23
C LEU A 38 -1.08 -30.68 -37.04
N SER A 39 -0.31 -30.48 -35.98
CA SER A 39 -0.47 -31.17 -34.70
C SER A 39 -1.59 -30.51 -33.90
N LEU A 40 -2.54 -31.31 -33.41
CA LEU A 40 -3.65 -30.90 -32.56
C LEU A 40 -3.54 -31.62 -31.21
N ASN A 41 -3.10 -30.90 -30.18
CA ASN A 41 -3.04 -31.42 -28.82
C ASN A 41 -4.44 -31.41 -28.19
N THR A 42 -4.99 -32.59 -27.91
CA THR A 42 -6.35 -32.74 -27.38
C THR A 42 -6.48 -32.48 -25.90
N LEU A 43 -5.36 -32.47 -25.15
CA LEU A 43 -5.33 -32.22 -23.71
C LEU A 43 -5.18 -30.73 -23.39
N THR A 44 -4.29 -30.03 -24.10
CA THR A 44 -3.98 -28.61 -23.84
C THR A 44 -4.78 -27.64 -24.71
N ASP A 45 -5.61 -28.17 -25.62
CA ASP A 45 -6.36 -27.42 -26.64
C ASP A 45 -5.46 -26.51 -27.49
N GLN A 46 -4.29 -27.01 -27.90
CA GLN A 46 -3.35 -26.27 -28.72
C GLN A 46 -3.18 -26.91 -30.08
N TYR A 47 -2.90 -26.10 -31.11
CA TYR A 47 -2.43 -26.58 -32.40
C TYR A 47 -1.13 -25.91 -32.78
N ARG A 48 -0.32 -26.65 -33.54
CA ARG A 48 0.87 -26.12 -34.20
C ARG A 48 1.09 -26.83 -35.52
N CYS A 49 1.29 -26.06 -36.59
CA CYS A 49 1.79 -26.61 -37.84
C CYS A 49 3.31 -26.68 -37.79
N ASN A 50 3.87 -27.87 -38.03
CA ASN A 50 5.31 -28.06 -38.06
C ASN A 50 5.96 -27.54 -39.37
N LEU A 51 5.16 -27.26 -40.42
CA LEU A 51 5.63 -26.73 -41.68
C LEU A 51 5.62 -25.19 -41.72
N CYS A 52 4.46 -24.55 -41.55
CA CYS A 52 4.34 -23.08 -41.63
C CYS A 52 4.42 -22.36 -40.28
N GLY A 53 4.55 -23.09 -39.17
CA GLY A 53 4.74 -22.51 -37.84
C GLY A 53 3.50 -21.85 -37.22
N VAL A 54 2.37 -21.82 -37.94
CA VAL A 54 1.11 -21.29 -37.40
C VAL A 54 0.68 -22.10 -36.18
N ARG A 55 0.28 -21.37 -35.13
CA ARG A 55 -0.09 -21.95 -33.83
C ARG A 55 -1.25 -21.21 -33.20
N GLY A 56 -1.92 -21.87 -32.27
CA GLY A 56 -3.03 -21.32 -31.50
C GLY A 56 -3.78 -22.40 -30.74
N ASN A 57 -5.05 -22.16 -30.46
CA ASN A 57 -6.01 -23.09 -29.86
C ASN A 57 -7.22 -23.34 -30.78
N SER A 58 -8.16 -24.19 -30.37
CA SER A 58 -9.37 -24.52 -31.13
C SER A 58 -10.16 -23.29 -31.62
N VAL A 59 -10.34 -22.28 -30.76
CA VAL A 59 -11.06 -21.04 -31.07
C VAL A 59 -10.33 -20.24 -32.15
N SER A 60 -9.02 -20.04 -31.98
CA SER A 60 -8.21 -19.29 -32.95
C SER A 60 -8.04 -20.03 -34.28
N LEU A 61 -8.07 -21.37 -34.30
CA LEU A 61 -8.11 -22.16 -35.52
C LEU A 61 -9.40 -21.89 -36.29
N PHE A 62 -10.54 -22.02 -35.60
CA PHE A 62 -11.86 -21.80 -36.17
C PHE A 62 -12.04 -20.37 -36.69
N ALA A 63 -11.64 -19.38 -35.88
CA ALA A 63 -11.69 -17.96 -36.25
C ALA A 63 -10.91 -17.68 -37.54
N ARG A 64 -9.68 -18.19 -37.64
CA ARG A 64 -8.82 -17.95 -38.81
C ARG A 64 -9.28 -18.68 -40.06
N VAL A 65 -9.81 -19.90 -39.93
CA VAL A 65 -10.35 -20.64 -41.09
C VAL A 65 -11.64 -20.01 -41.60
N LYS A 66 -12.50 -19.49 -40.71
CA LYS A 66 -13.78 -18.87 -41.07
C LYS A 66 -13.69 -17.37 -41.38
N GLY A 67 -12.55 -16.72 -41.12
CA GLY A 67 -12.37 -15.29 -41.34
C GLY A 67 -13.15 -14.40 -40.38
N ILE A 68 -13.46 -14.89 -39.19
CA ILE A 68 -14.25 -14.19 -38.16
C ILE A 68 -13.39 -13.82 -36.95
N SER A 69 -13.90 -12.96 -36.06
CA SER A 69 -13.19 -12.62 -34.83
C SER A 69 -13.15 -13.79 -33.85
N ASN A 70 -12.15 -13.82 -32.96
CA ASN A 70 -12.08 -14.83 -31.89
C ASN A 70 -13.32 -14.83 -30.97
N LYS A 71 -13.98 -13.67 -30.81
CA LYS A 71 -15.19 -13.54 -30.00
C LYS A 71 -16.38 -14.21 -30.69
N GLU A 72 -16.55 -14.01 -31.99
CA GLU A 72 -17.60 -14.66 -32.79
C GLU A 72 -17.36 -16.16 -32.88
N ALA A 73 -16.13 -16.58 -33.16
CA ALA A 73 -15.73 -18.00 -33.16
C ALA A 73 -16.03 -18.68 -31.83
N TYR A 74 -15.73 -18.03 -30.69
CA TYR A 74 -16.05 -18.56 -29.38
C TYR A 74 -17.56 -18.72 -29.17
N LEU A 75 -18.37 -17.71 -29.53
CA LEU A 75 -19.82 -17.77 -29.38
C LEU A 75 -20.44 -18.86 -30.26
N GLU A 76 -19.93 -19.04 -31.47
CA GLU A 76 -20.38 -20.08 -32.40
C GLU A 76 -20.02 -21.48 -31.89
N LEU A 77 -18.80 -21.67 -31.41
CA LEU A 77 -18.35 -22.93 -30.81
C LEU A 77 -19.02 -23.24 -29.46
N ALA A 78 -19.40 -22.20 -28.69
CA ALA A 78 -20.06 -22.35 -27.39
C ALA A 78 -21.56 -22.72 -27.50
N LYS A 79 -22.24 -22.33 -28.59
CA LYS A 79 -23.69 -22.58 -28.80
C LYS A 79 -24.05 -24.06 -28.93
N GLU A 80 -23.15 -24.91 -29.39
CA GLU A 80 -23.46 -26.30 -29.77
C GLU A 80 -22.72 -27.37 -28.95
N GLY A 81 -22.22 -27.02 -27.76
CA GLY A 81 -21.88 -28.00 -26.73
C GLY A 81 -20.55 -28.74 -26.94
N LYS A 82 -19.50 -28.21 -26.28
CA LYS A 82 -18.27 -28.84 -25.70
C LYS A 82 -17.01 -27.99 -25.90
N VAL A 83 -17.11 -26.67 -25.76
CA VAL A 83 -15.95 -25.82 -25.52
C VAL A 83 -15.94 -25.43 -24.04
N TYR A 84 -14.89 -25.85 -23.35
CA TYR A 84 -14.63 -25.43 -21.97
C TYR A 84 -14.61 -23.90 -21.92
N PRO A 85 -15.23 -23.28 -20.91
CA PRO A 85 -15.22 -21.82 -20.77
C PRO A 85 -13.77 -21.34 -20.85
N MET A 86 -13.52 -20.31 -21.67
CA MET A 86 -12.24 -19.62 -21.68
C MET A 86 -11.86 -19.31 -20.22
N PRO A 87 -10.62 -19.59 -19.78
CA PRO A 87 -10.17 -19.12 -18.47
C PRO A 87 -10.27 -17.60 -18.52
N THR A 88 -11.37 -17.07 -18.01
CA THR A 88 -11.42 -15.68 -17.59
C THR A 88 -10.29 -15.55 -16.60
N GLN A 89 -9.36 -14.62 -16.85
CA GLN A 89 -8.60 -14.07 -15.73
C GLN A 89 -9.65 -13.78 -14.66
N PRO A 90 -9.57 -14.40 -13.46
CA PRO A 90 -10.51 -14.05 -12.42
C PRO A 90 -10.44 -12.54 -12.32
N ALA A 91 -11.56 -11.86 -12.59
CA ALA A 91 -11.66 -10.43 -12.33
C ALA A 91 -11.09 -10.25 -10.92
N PRO A 92 -10.12 -9.34 -10.70
CA PRO A 92 -9.44 -9.25 -9.41
C PRO A 92 -10.50 -9.13 -8.31
N LYS A 93 -10.78 -10.25 -7.64
CA LYS A 93 -11.69 -10.33 -6.49
C LYS A 93 -10.89 -9.86 -5.29
N THR A 94 -10.50 -8.62 -5.33
CA THR A 94 -10.06 -7.89 -4.16
C THR A 94 -10.62 -6.50 -4.34
N GLN A 95 -11.89 -6.33 -3.97
CA GLN A 95 -12.21 -5.08 -3.28
C GLN A 95 -11.12 -4.92 -2.22
N GLU A 96 -10.27 -3.92 -2.43
CA GLU A 96 -9.13 -3.68 -1.56
C GLU A 96 -9.67 -3.51 -0.14
N ARG A 97 -9.26 -4.42 0.76
CA ARG A 97 -9.81 -4.47 2.11
C ARG A 97 -9.57 -3.13 2.80
N GLN A 98 -10.64 -2.59 3.37
CA GLN A 98 -10.57 -1.36 4.15
C GLN A 98 -10.06 -1.66 5.56
N PRO A 99 -9.29 -0.74 6.15
CA PRO A 99 -8.91 -0.82 7.55
C PRO A 99 -10.12 -0.89 8.47
N LEU A 100 -9.94 -1.55 9.61
CA LEU A 100 -10.92 -1.54 10.71
C LEU A 100 -11.26 -0.11 11.16
N ALA A 101 -12.40 0.02 11.86
CA ALA A 101 -12.81 1.28 12.50
C ALA A 101 -11.71 1.86 13.40
N LEU A 102 -11.75 3.17 13.64
CA LEU A 102 -10.71 3.87 14.40
C LEU A 102 -10.53 3.30 15.81
N GLU A 103 -11.63 3.07 16.51
CA GLU A 103 -11.67 2.61 17.89
C GLU A 103 -11.06 1.20 18.01
N ALA A 104 -11.43 0.31 17.09
CA ALA A 104 -10.86 -1.03 17.00
C ALA A 104 -9.35 -0.99 16.70
N ARG A 105 -8.92 -0.15 15.74
CA ARG A 105 -7.49 0.04 15.45
C ARG A 105 -6.74 0.56 16.67
N HIS A 106 -7.31 1.55 17.37
CA HIS A 106 -6.69 2.11 18.56
C HIS A 106 -6.52 1.05 19.64
N GLN A 107 -7.58 0.30 19.96
CA GLN A 107 -7.52 -0.74 20.98
C GLN A 107 -6.43 -1.78 20.66
N MET A 108 -6.44 -2.33 19.43
CA MET A 108 -5.49 -3.36 19.01
C MET A 108 -4.05 -2.83 18.95
N TYR A 109 -3.83 -1.60 18.47
CA TYR A 109 -2.50 -1.02 18.44
C TYR A 109 -1.99 -0.65 19.83
N SER A 110 -2.84 -0.17 20.74
CA SER A 110 -2.46 0.10 22.12
C SER A 110 -1.98 -1.19 22.80
N GLU A 111 -2.76 -2.26 22.73
CA GLU A 111 -2.38 -3.56 23.30
C GLU A 111 -1.12 -4.13 22.64
N MET A 112 -0.99 -3.98 21.32
CA MET A 112 0.23 -4.36 20.60
C MET A 112 1.46 -3.62 21.13
N LEU A 113 1.35 -2.32 21.39
CA LEU A 113 2.47 -1.50 21.88
C LEU A 113 2.83 -1.84 23.33
N ASP A 114 1.86 -2.29 24.14
CA ASP A 114 2.10 -2.72 25.52
C ASP A 114 2.95 -4.01 25.59
N TYR A 115 2.86 -4.89 24.59
CA TYR A 115 3.72 -6.08 24.48
C TYR A 115 5.13 -5.79 23.98
N LEU A 116 5.38 -4.58 23.49
CA LEU A 116 6.67 -4.21 22.90
C LEU A 116 7.49 -3.35 23.88
N THR A 117 8.78 -3.34 23.65
CA THR A 117 9.73 -2.47 24.36
C THR A 117 10.43 -1.55 23.38
N LEU A 118 10.95 -0.43 23.87
CA LEU A 118 11.81 0.46 23.10
C LEU A 118 13.28 0.07 23.33
N LEU A 119 14.00 -0.18 22.24
CA LEU A 119 15.40 -0.57 22.27
C LEU A 119 16.27 0.64 22.67
N PRO A 120 17.40 0.44 23.38
CA PRO A 120 18.27 1.54 23.81
C PRO A 120 18.67 2.49 22.68
N LYS A 121 19.12 1.95 21.53
CA LYS A 121 19.48 2.74 20.34
C LYS A 121 18.36 3.67 19.84
N HIS A 122 17.10 3.23 19.94
CA HIS A 122 15.95 4.04 19.52
C HIS A 122 15.58 5.08 20.58
N ARG A 123 15.73 4.72 21.86
CA ARG A 123 15.53 5.64 22.98
C ARG A 123 16.52 6.79 22.92
N GLU A 124 17.81 6.49 22.77
CA GLU A 124 18.87 7.48 22.58
C GLU A 124 18.55 8.42 21.41
N ASN A 125 18.13 7.87 20.27
CA ASN A 125 17.73 8.70 19.12
C ASN A 125 16.58 9.68 19.42
N LEU A 126 15.62 9.29 20.27
CA LEU A 126 14.50 10.15 20.65
C LEU A 126 14.92 11.20 21.69
N LEU A 127 15.82 10.84 22.61
CA LEU A 127 16.40 11.77 23.58
C LEU A 127 17.25 12.84 22.90
N GLU A 128 18.09 12.45 21.93
CA GLU A 128 18.89 13.37 21.11
C GLU A 128 18.04 14.39 20.33
N ARG A 129 16.78 14.03 20.04
CA ARG A 129 15.80 14.94 19.42
C ARG A 129 15.14 15.90 20.40
N GLY A 130 15.49 15.84 21.68
CA GLY A 130 14.98 16.71 22.74
C GLY A 130 13.71 16.22 23.42
N LEU A 131 13.26 14.98 23.18
CA LEU A 131 12.16 14.42 23.96
C LEU A 131 12.65 13.99 25.35
N SER A 132 11.79 14.14 26.36
CA SER A 132 12.02 13.56 27.69
C SER A 132 11.60 12.09 27.74
N GLU A 133 12.14 11.33 28.70
CA GLU A 133 11.72 9.94 28.94
C GLU A 133 10.20 9.81 29.20
N ALA A 134 9.64 10.75 29.97
CA ALA A 134 8.21 10.81 30.24
C ALA A 134 7.40 11.01 28.94
N ARG A 135 7.86 11.89 28.04
CA ARG A 135 7.20 12.12 26.75
C ARG A 135 7.35 10.92 25.81
N ILE A 136 8.51 10.26 25.81
CA ILE A 136 8.76 9.05 25.01
C ILE A 136 7.77 7.95 25.41
N GLU A 137 7.55 7.75 26.71
CA GLU A 137 6.61 6.76 27.21
C GLU A 137 5.16 7.17 26.94
N GLN A 138 4.80 8.43 27.18
CA GLN A 138 3.47 8.99 26.88
C GLN A 138 3.10 8.81 25.40
N ASN A 139 4.06 9.01 24.49
CA ASN A 139 3.84 8.85 23.05
C ASN A 139 3.79 7.38 22.61
N GLN A 140 4.15 6.44 23.49
CA GLN A 140 4.17 4.99 23.25
C GLN A 140 5.07 4.58 22.08
N TYR A 141 6.26 5.18 21.95
CA TYR A 141 7.25 4.69 20.98
C TYR A 141 7.74 3.29 21.38
N ARG A 142 7.82 2.38 20.41
CA ARG A 142 8.24 0.99 20.61
C ARG A 142 9.09 0.49 19.45
N SER A 143 9.95 -0.49 19.66
CA SER A 143 10.72 -1.11 18.58
C SER A 143 9.94 -2.18 17.85
N MET A 144 10.14 -2.26 16.54
CA MET A 144 9.67 -3.42 15.76
C MET A 144 10.41 -4.68 16.22
N PRO A 145 9.70 -5.83 16.38
CA PRO A 145 10.38 -7.10 16.59
C PRO A 145 11.32 -7.43 15.42
N GLU A 146 12.59 -7.65 15.74
CA GLU A 146 13.65 -7.86 14.74
C GLU A 146 13.62 -9.27 14.11
N THR A 147 12.92 -10.23 14.75
CA THR A 147 12.85 -11.62 14.29
C THR A 147 11.45 -12.02 13.84
N ASP A 148 11.37 -12.92 12.84
CA ASP A 148 10.10 -13.50 12.38
C ASP A 148 9.36 -14.27 13.47
N ARG A 149 10.10 -14.86 14.43
CA ARG A 149 9.51 -15.53 15.60
C ARG A 149 8.83 -14.52 16.52
N GLY A 150 9.48 -13.39 16.81
CA GLY A 150 8.90 -12.31 17.61
C GLY A 150 7.66 -11.71 16.95
N ARG A 151 7.68 -11.51 15.63
CA ARG A 151 6.53 -10.99 14.86
C ARG A 151 5.32 -11.93 14.87
N ARG A 152 5.57 -13.25 14.78
CA ARG A 152 4.52 -14.28 14.91
C ARG A 152 4.00 -14.35 16.35
N LEU A 153 4.88 -14.32 17.34
CA LEU A 153 4.48 -14.33 18.75
C LEU A 153 3.57 -13.14 19.09
N LEU A 154 3.92 -11.93 18.64
CA LEU A 154 3.08 -10.75 18.85
C LEU A 154 1.68 -10.91 18.23
N ALA A 155 1.60 -11.46 17.01
CA ALA A 155 0.32 -11.74 16.38
C ALA A 155 -0.49 -12.79 17.17
N SER A 156 0.16 -13.85 17.68
CA SER A 156 -0.48 -14.85 18.52
C SER A 156 -0.97 -14.28 19.86
N LEU A 157 -0.22 -13.38 20.49
CA LEU A 157 -0.61 -12.72 21.75
C LEU A 157 -1.89 -11.89 21.56
N LEU A 158 -1.94 -11.04 20.52
CA LEU A 158 -3.13 -10.26 20.22
C LEU A 158 -4.35 -11.14 19.93
N ARG A 159 -4.17 -12.23 19.20
CA ARG A 159 -5.26 -13.18 18.94
C ARG A 159 -5.72 -13.91 20.20
N ALA A 160 -4.81 -14.25 21.10
CA ALA A 160 -5.15 -14.83 22.40
C ALA A 160 -5.93 -13.84 23.28
N GLY A 161 -5.71 -12.53 23.11
CA GLY A 161 -6.52 -11.45 23.69
C GLY A 161 -7.90 -11.27 23.06
N GLY A 162 -8.28 -12.08 22.07
CA GLY A 162 -9.60 -12.05 21.42
C GLY A 162 -9.69 -11.18 20.17
N HIS A 163 -8.58 -10.64 19.68
CA HIS A 163 -8.56 -9.77 18.50
C HIS A 163 -8.54 -10.54 17.18
N ASP A 164 -9.40 -10.16 16.23
CA ASP A 164 -9.26 -10.56 14.83
C ASP A 164 -8.35 -9.57 14.09
N LEU A 165 -7.19 -10.06 13.65
CA LEU A 165 -6.18 -9.26 12.95
C LEU A 165 -6.57 -8.93 11.50
N LEU A 166 -7.64 -9.54 10.99
CA LEU A 166 -8.16 -9.24 9.67
C LEU A 166 -8.67 -7.80 9.60
N GLY A 167 -8.12 -7.01 8.67
CA GLY A 167 -8.45 -5.59 8.56
C GLY A 167 -7.52 -4.67 9.35
N LEU A 168 -6.59 -5.18 10.17
CA LEU A 168 -5.60 -4.37 10.88
C LEU A 168 -4.36 -4.15 10.00
N PRO A 169 -4.01 -2.90 9.63
CA PRO A 169 -2.84 -2.63 8.81
C PRO A 169 -1.53 -3.07 9.48
N GLY A 170 -0.68 -3.74 8.72
CA GLY A 170 0.59 -4.29 9.20
C GLY A 170 0.56 -5.80 9.43
N PHE A 171 -0.59 -6.37 9.75
CA PHE A 171 -0.72 -7.82 9.93
C PHE A 171 -1.08 -8.51 8.62
N ARG A 172 -0.51 -9.69 8.40
CA ARG A 172 -0.79 -10.55 7.24
C ARG A 172 -0.74 -12.02 7.64
N THR A 173 -1.30 -12.87 6.80
CA THR A 173 -1.11 -14.32 6.91
C THR A 173 0.05 -14.79 6.04
N TYR A 174 0.89 -15.68 6.53
CA TYR A 174 1.98 -16.32 5.81
C TYR A 174 1.96 -17.82 6.13
N TYR A 175 1.74 -18.66 5.11
CA TYR A 175 1.47 -20.11 5.27
C TYR A 175 0.36 -20.42 6.29
N GLY A 176 -0.73 -19.66 6.27
CA GLY A 176 -1.87 -19.83 7.18
C GLY A 176 -1.71 -19.19 8.56
N GLU A 177 -0.50 -18.77 8.92
CA GLU A 177 -0.20 -18.18 10.23
C GLU A 177 -0.14 -16.66 10.19
N TRP A 178 -0.63 -16.00 11.24
CA TRP A 178 -0.57 -14.54 11.35
C TRP A 178 0.84 -14.04 11.71
N THR A 179 1.26 -12.95 11.09
CA THR A 179 2.54 -12.30 11.37
C THR A 179 2.47 -10.80 11.10
N LEU A 180 3.30 -10.05 11.81
CA LEU A 180 3.52 -8.63 11.55
C LEU A 180 4.46 -8.42 10.34
N SER A 181 4.09 -7.51 9.45
CA SER A 181 4.88 -7.12 8.28
C SER A 181 5.59 -5.78 8.51
N GLY A 182 6.71 -5.57 7.83
CA GLY A 182 7.44 -4.30 7.87
C GLY A 182 8.95 -4.50 8.01
N PRO A 183 9.75 -3.47 7.72
CA PRO A 183 11.18 -3.46 8.03
C PRO A 183 11.44 -3.27 9.53
N ASN A 184 12.70 -3.46 9.94
CA ASN A 184 13.16 -3.12 11.28
C ASN A 184 13.23 -1.59 11.46
N GLY A 185 13.12 -1.15 12.71
CA GLY A 185 12.88 0.24 13.04
C GLY A 185 12.18 0.42 14.39
N PHE A 186 11.79 1.66 14.69
CA PHE A 186 10.83 1.95 15.74
C PHE A 186 9.49 2.47 15.20
N LEU A 187 8.44 2.14 15.94
CA LEU A 187 7.05 2.47 15.71
C LEU A 187 6.72 3.83 16.31
N ILE A 188 6.03 4.63 15.52
CA ILE A 188 5.53 5.96 15.84
C ILE A 188 4.00 5.91 15.74
N PRO A 189 3.29 5.99 16.87
CA PRO A 189 1.83 6.08 16.86
C PRO A 189 1.33 7.36 16.17
N VAL A 190 0.41 7.20 15.22
CA VAL A 190 -0.27 8.30 14.53
C VAL A 190 -1.66 8.46 15.10
N ARG A 191 -1.94 9.61 15.73
CA ARG A 191 -3.14 9.84 16.54
C ARG A 191 -4.09 10.85 15.92
N ASP A 192 -5.38 10.69 16.20
CA ASP A 192 -6.41 11.69 15.89
C ASP A 192 -6.49 12.78 16.98
N LYS A 193 -7.48 13.68 16.88
CA LYS A 193 -7.67 14.77 17.86
C LYS A 193 -8.02 14.30 19.27
N ASN A 194 -8.51 13.06 19.41
CA ASN A 194 -8.88 12.46 20.68
C ASN A 194 -7.74 11.62 21.26
N GLY A 195 -6.58 11.57 20.60
CA GLY A 195 -5.44 10.76 21.00
C GLY A 195 -5.54 9.28 20.57
N LEU A 196 -6.57 8.90 19.80
CA LEU A 196 -6.78 7.52 19.34
C LEU A 196 -5.79 7.18 18.22
N ILE A 197 -5.17 6.01 18.31
CA ILE A 197 -4.19 5.54 17.34
C ILE A 197 -4.90 5.11 16.05
N GLN A 198 -4.69 5.88 14.99
CA GLN A 198 -5.18 5.59 13.64
C GLN A 198 -4.25 4.58 12.93
N GLY A 199 -2.95 4.70 13.13
CA GLY A 199 -1.99 3.82 12.48
C GLY A 199 -0.60 3.99 13.04
N LEU A 200 0.33 3.19 12.53
CA LEU A 200 1.72 3.23 12.95
C LEU A 200 2.61 3.59 11.77
N LYS A 201 3.61 4.44 12.01
CA LYS A 201 4.68 4.74 11.07
C LYS A 201 5.98 4.16 11.63
N ILE A 202 6.78 3.56 10.76
CA ILE A 202 8.07 2.96 11.11
C ILE A 202 9.16 3.95 10.70
N ARG A 203 10.00 4.39 11.65
CA ARG A 203 11.30 4.99 11.36
C ARG A 203 12.29 3.85 11.15
N LEU A 204 12.91 3.80 9.97
CA LEU A 204 13.82 2.72 9.61
C LEU A 204 15.18 2.87 10.29
N ASP A 205 15.78 1.75 10.69
CA ASP A 205 17.15 1.68 11.22
C ASP A 205 18.22 1.96 10.15
N GLN A 206 17.95 1.58 8.90
CA GLN A 206 18.94 1.65 7.83
C GLN A 206 19.14 3.10 7.35
N GLU A 207 20.36 3.60 7.57
CA GLU A 207 20.83 4.92 7.11
C GLU A 207 21.30 4.90 5.65
N GLU A 208 21.52 3.71 5.06
CA GLU A 208 22.07 3.51 3.71
C GLU A 208 21.16 4.03 2.57
N GLN A 209 19.86 4.22 2.85
CA GLN A 209 18.92 4.88 1.94
C GLN A 209 18.34 6.14 2.59
N PRO A 210 19.12 7.24 2.67
CA PRO A 210 18.72 8.46 3.38
C PRO A 210 17.46 9.12 2.80
N GLU A 211 17.09 8.75 1.57
CA GLU A 211 15.88 9.18 0.83
C GLU A 211 14.58 8.56 1.40
N ARG A 212 14.62 7.41 2.10
CA ARG A 212 13.42 6.65 2.54
C ARG A 212 13.42 6.35 4.03
N LYS A 213 13.56 7.41 4.84
CA LYS A 213 13.64 7.37 6.30
C LYS A 213 12.44 6.75 7.03
N TYR A 214 11.26 6.77 6.42
CA TYR A 214 10.03 6.31 7.06
C TYR A 214 9.14 5.48 6.13
N ARG A 215 8.39 4.56 6.72
CA ARG A 215 7.34 3.79 6.03
C ARG A 215 6.11 3.66 6.90
N TRP A 216 4.92 3.64 6.29
CA TRP A 216 3.71 3.24 7.00
C TRP A 216 3.75 1.75 7.31
N LEU A 217 3.35 1.37 8.52
CA LEU A 217 3.05 -0.02 8.86
C LEU A 217 1.81 -0.43 8.05
N SER A 218 2.02 -1.31 7.07
CA SER A 218 1.03 -1.67 6.06
C SER A 218 1.30 -3.07 5.56
N SER A 219 0.24 -3.83 5.31
CA SER A 219 0.29 -5.16 4.70
C SER A 219 -0.49 -5.19 3.39
N ARG A 220 -0.58 -4.04 2.71
CA ARG A 220 -1.21 -3.91 1.38
C ARG A 220 -0.68 -4.98 0.42
N ASN A 221 -1.58 -5.59 -0.34
CA ASN A 221 -1.30 -6.64 -1.33
C ASN A 221 -0.74 -7.95 -0.77
N MET A 222 -0.75 -8.15 0.56
CA MET A 222 -0.36 -9.40 1.19
C MET A 222 -1.58 -10.29 1.47
N PRO A 223 -1.43 -11.62 1.51
CA PRO A 223 -2.49 -12.52 1.94
C PRO A 223 -2.99 -12.15 3.35
N GLY A 224 -4.30 -12.03 3.54
CA GLY A 224 -4.90 -11.56 4.81
C GLY A 224 -4.57 -10.11 5.17
N GLY A 225 -3.80 -9.40 4.35
CA GLY A 225 -3.28 -8.08 4.64
C GLY A 225 -4.28 -6.94 4.39
N THR A 226 -3.93 -5.77 4.93
CA THR A 226 -4.72 -4.55 4.86
C THR A 226 -3.83 -3.34 4.63
N ARG A 227 -4.30 -2.41 3.79
CA ARG A 227 -3.57 -1.19 3.48
C ARG A 227 -3.55 -0.23 4.67
N SER A 228 -2.53 0.62 4.71
CA SER A 228 -2.47 1.79 5.58
C SER A 228 -2.75 3.06 4.78
N TYR A 229 -3.32 4.09 5.43
CA TYR A 229 -3.55 5.40 4.82
C TYR A 229 -2.56 6.42 5.36
N SER A 230 -2.38 7.52 4.62
CA SER A 230 -1.63 8.69 5.10
C SER A 230 -2.49 9.50 6.06
N TRP A 231 -2.76 8.97 7.26
CA TRP A 231 -3.53 9.68 8.28
C TRP A 231 -2.80 10.93 8.78
N VAL A 232 -3.58 11.96 9.10
CA VAL A 232 -3.09 13.17 9.76
C VAL A 232 -2.83 12.83 11.23
N HIS A 233 -1.65 13.17 11.72
CA HIS A 233 -1.30 13.01 13.14
C HIS A 233 -1.56 14.33 13.87
N ILE A 234 -2.19 14.27 15.04
CA ILE A 234 -2.47 15.43 15.90
C ILE A 234 -1.81 15.22 17.26
N THR A 235 -1.12 16.25 17.75
CA THR A 235 -0.38 16.24 19.02
C THR A 235 -0.36 17.64 19.65
N GLY A 236 -0.16 17.72 20.96
CA GLY A 236 -0.27 18.95 21.75
C GLY A 236 -1.70 19.27 22.22
N ASP A 237 -1.90 20.50 22.69
CA ASP A 237 -3.15 20.99 23.28
C ASP A 237 -4.26 21.19 22.24
N THR A 238 -5.17 20.22 22.15
CA THR A 238 -6.30 20.25 21.22
C THR A 238 -7.39 21.26 21.58
N SER A 239 -7.31 21.92 22.74
CA SER A 239 -8.18 23.05 23.09
C SER A 239 -7.73 24.38 22.46
N SER A 240 -6.47 24.46 22.02
CA SER A 240 -5.89 25.64 21.38
C SER A 240 -6.64 26.02 20.10
N LYS A 241 -6.88 27.32 19.92
CA LYS A 241 -7.44 27.90 18.68
C LYS A 241 -6.40 28.17 17.61
N ARG A 242 -5.12 27.93 17.92
CA ARG A 242 -3.99 28.07 17.01
C ARG A 242 -3.32 26.72 16.81
N ALA A 243 -3.21 26.28 15.56
CA ALA A 243 -2.52 25.04 15.18
C ALA A 243 -1.32 25.32 14.26
N PHE A 244 -0.25 24.58 14.47
CA PHE A 244 0.92 24.56 13.58
C PHE A 244 0.81 23.40 12.60
N LEU A 245 1.07 23.65 11.32
CA LEU A 245 1.17 22.60 10.29
C LEU A 245 2.61 22.20 10.08
N THR A 246 2.90 20.91 10.16
CA THR A 246 4.24 20.40 9.86
C THR A 246 4.22 19.03 9.18
N GLU A 247 5.39 18.53 8.82
CA GLU A 247 5.56 17.25 8.13
C GLU A 247 5.91 16.10 9.06
N GLY A 248 5.06 15.07 9.03
CA GLY A 248 5.29 13.80 9.72
C GLY A 248 5.08 13.84 11.24
N PRO A 249 4.72 12.68 11.83
CA PRO A 249 4.32 12.61 13.24
C PRO A 249 5.47 12.90 14.21
N LEU A 250 6.64 12.27 14.04
CA LEU A 250 7.76 12.42 14.98
C LEU A 250 8.23 13.88 15.11
N LYS A 251 8.25 14.62 14.00
CA LYS A 251 8.58 16.04 14.01
C LYS A 251 7.55 16.85 14.77
N GLY A 252 6.27 16.55 14.54
CA GLY A 252 5.16 17.14 15.27
C GLY A 252 5.28 16.92 16.77
N ASP A 253 5.56 15.68 17.18
CA ASP A 253 5.72 15.32 18.60
C ASP A 253 6.86 16.10 19.25
N VAL A 254 8.02 16.16 18.60
CA VAL A 254 9.19 16.90 19.09
C VAL A 254 8.90 18.40 19.16
N ALA A 255 8.39 18.98 18.07
CA ALA A 255 8.12 20.42 18.01
C ALA A 255 7.01 20.84 18.98
N SER A 256 5.97 20.03 19.15
CA SER A 256 4.92 20.26 20.12
C SER A 256 5.47 20.27 21.54
N PHE A 257 6.27 19.24 21.90
CA PHE A 257 6.88 19.14 23.23
C PHE A 257 7.79 20.33 23.53
N LEU A 258 8.69 20.68 22.61
CA LEU A 258 9.63 21.79 22.77
C LEU A 258 8.96 23.17 22.76
N ALA A 259 7.75 23.27 22.22
CA ALA A 259 6.93 24.48 22.23
C ALA A 259 5.90 24.51 23.37
N GLY A 260 6.08 23.71 24.43
CA GLY A 260 5.19 23.68 25.58
C GLY A 260 3.81 23.11 25.27
N ASP A 261 3.77 21.96 24.59
CA ASP A 261 2.55 21.27 24.14
C ASP A 261 1.69 22.10 23.17
N ALA A 262 2.30 22.95 22.35
CA ALA A 262 1.59 23.65 21.28
C ALA A 262 0.90 22.65 20.32
N LEU A 263 -0.28 23.00 19.82
CA LEU A 263 -1.04 22.14 18.91
C LEU A 263 -0.37 22.01 17.55
N PHE A 264 -0.01 20.79 17.17
CA PHE A 264 0.54 20.45 15.85
C PHE A 264 -0.39 19.49 15.09
N VAL A 265 -0.62 19.81 13.82
CA VAL A 265 -1.35 19.00 12.84
C VAL A 265 -0.37 18.59 11.75
N CYS A 266 -0.07 17.30 11.70
CA CYS A 266 1.08 16.77 10.99
C CYS A 266 0.64 15.92 9.80
N ILE A 267 1.11 16.29 8.60
CA ILE A 267 0.73 15.62 7.36
C ILE A 267 1.83 14.70 6.84
N GLY A 268 1.44 13.53 6.35
CA GLY A 268 2.33 12.50 5.80
C GLY A 268 2.52 12.60 4.28
N GLY A 269 2.61 13.82 3.75
CA GLY A 269 2.70 14.09 2.31
C GLY A 269 1.39 14.59 1.69
N VAL A 270 1.50 15.02 0.44
CA VAL A 270 0.58 15.97 -0.20
C VAL A 270 -0.75 15.37 -0.64
N ASN A 271 -0.85 14.03 -0.64
CA ASN A 271 -2.11 13.33 -0.91
C ASN A 271 -3.06 13.29 0.31
N ALA A 272 -2.65 13.85 1.46
CA ALA A 272 -3.45 13.87 2.69
C ALA A 272 -4.36 15.11 2.83
N LEU A 273 -4.52 15.94 1.79
CA LEU A 273 -5.27 17.22 1.86
C LEU A 273 -6.72 17.06 2.32
N GLY A 274 -7.40 15.98 1.90
CA GLY A 274 -8.76 15.67 2.36
C GLY A 274 -8.83 15.44 3.87
N GLY A 275 -7.85 14.72 4.43
CA GLY A 275 -7.75 14.48 5.88
C GLY A 275 -7.41 15.75 6.66
N LEU A 276 -6.56 16.63 6.10
CA LEU A 276 -6.17 17.88 6.74
C LEU A 276 -7.35 18.82 6.97
N THR A 277 -8.17 19.06 5.94
CA THR A 277 -9.31 19.97 6.07
C THR A 277 -10.36 19.45 7.06
N ALA A 278 -10.61 18.14 7.07
CA ALA A 278 -11.47 17.51 8.07
C ALA A 278 -10.90 17.64 9.49
N ALA A 279 -9.60 17.40 9.66
CA ALA A 279 -8.92 17.54 10.94
C ALA A 279 -9.02 18.97 11.50
N LEU A 280 -8.71 19.98 10.69
CA LEU A 280 -8.77 21.39 11.12
C LEU A 280 -10.19 21.81 11.51
N ARG A 281 -11.21 21.41 10.74
CA ARG A 281 -12.62 21.66 11.11
C ARG A 281 -12.99 20.99 12.43
N SER A 282 -12.51 19.77 12.66
CA SER A 282 -12.82 19.01 13.87
C SER A 282 -12.18 19.56 15.14
N LEU A 283 -11.12 20.39 15.01
CA LEU A 283 -10.39 21.03 16.10
C LEU A 283 -10.91 22.44 16.43
N ASP A 284 -11.82 23.01 15.62
CA ASP A 284 -12.34 24.38 15.80
C ASP A 284 -11.23 25.44 15.93
N VAL A 285 -10.20 25.34 15.08
CA VAL A 285 -9.09 26.30 15.07
C VAL A 285 -9.46 27.56 14.28
N ARG A 286 -8.94 28.71 14.74
CA ARG A 286 -9.12 30.02 14.10
C ARG A 286 -7.85 30.53 13.44
N GLU A 287 -6.71 29.96 13.81
CA GLU A 287 -5.41 30.33 13.26
C GLU A 287 -4.61 29.08 12.92
N VAL A 288 -4.07 29.07 11.70
CA VAL A 288 -3.23 28.00 11.19
C VAL A 288 -1.89 28.60 10.77
N VAL A 289 -0.81 28.04 11.32
CA VAL A 289 0.55 28.51 11.11
C VAL A 289 1.34 27.45 10.35
N GLU A 290 1.77 27.78 9.13
CA GLU A 290 2.60 26.91 8.29
C GLU A 290 4.02 26.83 8.86
N ALA A 291 4.40 25.67 9.40
CA ALA A 291 5.73 25.34 9.91
C ALA A 291 6.29 24.10 9.18
N MET A 292 6.24 24.15 7.84
CA MET A 292 6.71 23.09 6.93
C MET A 292 8.21 23.22 6.69
N ASP A 293 8.89 22.09 6.44
CA ASP A 293 10.35 22.05 6.23
C ASP A 293 10.83 22.99 5.11
N MET A 294 12.11 23.33 5.22
CA MET A 294 12.81 24.17 4.24
C MET A 294 12.99 23.48 2.87
N ASP A 295 12.67 22.20 2.73
CA ASP A 295 12.71 21.45 1.46
C ASP A 295 11.83 22.12 0.36
N GLN A 296 10.85 22.94 0.74
CA GLN A 296 10.08 23.78 -0.18
C GLN A 296 10.92 24.82 -0.95
N ASN A 297 12.09 25.18 -0.42
CA ASN A 297 12.98 26.16 -1.03
C ASN A 297 13.78 25.55 -2.18
N THR A 298 14.06 24.25 -2.12
CA THR A 298 14.90 23.52 -3.08
C THR A 298 14.10 22.62 -4.01
N ASN A 299 12.96 22.05 -3.55
CA ASN A 299 12.16 21.11 -4.33
C ASN A 299 10.85 21.75 -4.83
N GLN A 300 10.74 21.90 -6.16
CA GLN A 300 9.57 22.51 -6.81
C GLN A 300 8.28 21.70 -6.62
N GLN A 301 8.36 20.38 -6.53
CA GLN A 301 7.19 19.52 -6.28
C GLN A 301 6.66 19.74 -4.86
N VAL A 302 7.55 19.76 -3.87
CA VAL A 302 7.21 20.06 -2.47
C VAL A 302 6.59 21.45 -2.35
N ARG A 303 7.20 22.47 -2.98
CA ARG A 303 6.67 23.84 -3.02
C ARG A 303 5.26 23.90 -3.61
N SER A 304 5.06 23.30 -4.78
CA SER A 304 3.76 23.32 -5.47
C SER A 304 2.67 22.68 -4.62
N ALA A 305 3.03 21.65 -3.88
CA ALA A 305 2.09 20.93 -3.06
C ALA A 305 1.78 21.65 -1.73
N ILE A 306 2.76 22.31 -1.10
CA ILE A 306 2.52 23.22 0.03
C ILE A 306 1.64 24.40 -0.41
N GLN A 307 1.85 24.95 -1.61
CA GLN A 307 0.96 25.99 -2.15
C GLN A 307 -0.47 25.48 -2.34
N THR A 308 -0.64 24.24 -2.80
CA THR A 308 -1.97 23.62 -2.92
C THR A 308 -2.61 23.46 -1.54
N MET A 309 -1.86 22.95 -0.57
CA MET A 309 -2.30 22.85 0.83
C MET A 309 -2.75 24.20 1.37
N ARG A 310 -1.93 25.24 1.19
CA ARG A 310 -2.22 26.60 1.62
C ARG A 310 -3.55 27.09 1.04
N ARG A 311 -3.78 26.90 -0.26
CA ARG A 311 -5.05 27.28 -0.91
C ARG A 311 -6.24 26.54 -0.30
N GLU A 312 -6.12 25.24 -0.03
CA GLU A 312 -7.21 24.46 0.57
C GLU A 312 -7.53 24.89 2.00
N VAL A 313 -6.50 25.19 2.81
CA VAL A 313 -6.70 25.69 4.18
C VAL A 313 -7.31 27.09 4.17
N GLN A 314 -6.88 27.97 3.27
CA GLN A 314 -7.41 29.34 3.13
C GLN A 314 -8.86 29.39 2.67
N LYS A 315 -9.39 28.33 2.04
CA LYS A 315 -10.81 28.21 1.71
C LYS A 315 -11.70 27.96 2.93
N LEU A 316 -11.12 27.58 4.07
CA LEU A 316 -11.89 27.32 5.28
C LEU A 316 -12.36 28.65 5.89
N PRO A 317 -13.67 28.84 6.09
CA PRO A 317 -14.18 30.09 6.63
C PRO A 317 -13.70 30.30 8.07
N GLY A 318 -13.30 31.53 8.39
CA GLY A 318 -12.90 31.90 9.75
C GLY A 318 -11.49 31.49 10.17
N ILE A 319 -10.69 30.88 9.28
CA ILE A 319 -9.29 30.55 9.56
C ILE A 319 -8.35 31.63 9.02
N ARG A 320 -7.53 32.19 9.91
CA ARG A 320 -6.37 33.02 9.54
C ARG A 320 -5.18 32.11 9.25
N TYR A 321 -4.53 32.32 8.11
CA TYR A 321 -3.36 31.56 7.71
C TYR A 321 -2.12 32.43 7.75
N SER A 322 -1.08 31.98 8.45
CA SER A 322 0.23 32.65 8.48
C SER A 322 1.35 31.64 8.20
N LYS A 323 2.49 32.14 7.73
CA LYS A 323 3.70 31.33 7.56
C LYS A 323 4.67 31.62 8.69
N TYR A 324 5.18 30.58 9.34
CA TYR A 324 6.27 30.70 10.29
C TYR A 324 7.60 30.64 9.56
N THR A 325 8.46 31.62 9.79
CA THR A 325 9.79 31.72 9.19
C THR A 325 10.84 31.72 10.28
N TRP A 326 11.83 30.84 10.16
CA TRP A 326 12.96 30.74 11.07
C TRP A 326 14.27 30.75 10.29
N ASN A 327 15.39 30.76 11.02
CA ASN A 327 16.73 30.76 10.43
C ASN A 327 16.90 29.54 9.49
N PRO A 328 17.20 29.75 8.19
CA PRO A 328 17.37 28.67 7.21
C PRO A 328 18.50 27.68 7.52
N ALA A 329 19.38 27.97 8.49
CA ALA A 329 20.37 27.02 8.99
C ALA A 329 19.74 25.76 9.60
N TYR A 330 18.48 25.82 10.06
CA TYR A 330 17.75 24.67 10.60
C TYR A 330 16.75 24.13 9.58
N LYS A 331 16.84 22.83 9.28
CA LYS A 331 16.05 22.20 8.23
C LYS A 331 14.57 22.10 8.60
N GLY A 332 14.27 21.59 9.79
CA GLY A 332 12.92 21.43 10.32
C GLY A 332 12.58 22.39 11.47
N VAL A 333 11.28 22.51 11.76
CA VAL A 333 10.79 23.28 12.91
C VAL A 333 11.20 22.63 14.25
N ASP A 334 11.32 21.31 14.28
CA ASP A 334 11.85 20.55 15.41
C ASP A 334 13.31 20.93 15.70
N ASP A 335 14.17 20.95 14.67
CA ASP A 335 15.58 21.33 14.81
C ASP A 335 15.71 22.77 15.35
N TYR A 336 14.88 23.69 14.87
CA TYR A 336 14.86 25.09 15.32
C TYR A 336 14.39 25.26 16.76
N PHE A 337 13.34 24.53 17.17
CA PHE A 337 12.88 24.59 18.56
C PHE A 337 13.88 23.94 19.51
N LEU A 338 14.55 22.86 19.08
CA LEU A 338 15.60 22.22 19.86
C LEU A 338 16.77 23.17 20.10
N SER A 339 17.22 23.89 19.07
CA SER A 339 18.30 24.86 19.22
C SER A 339 17.95 26.00 20.17
N ARG A 340 16.69 26.42 20.20
CA ARG A 340 16.22 27.46 21.13
C ARG A 340 16.15 26.96 22.57
N ALA A 341 15.69 25.74 22.78
CA ALA A 341 15.65 25.12 24.10
C ALA A 341 17.06 24.93 24.68
N ALA A 342 18.07 24.66 23.85
CA ALA A 342 19.47 24.54 24.29
C ALA A 342 20.13 25.88 24.64
N THR A 343 19.54 27.02 24.22
CA THR A 343 20.06 28.37 24.49
C THR A 343 19.35 29.09 25.65
N MET A 344 18.29 28.50 26.20
CA MET A 344 17.62 28.94 27.43
C MET A 344 18.20 28.18 28.61
#